data_AF-A0A482UGP3-F1
#
_entry.id   AF-A0A482UGP3-F1
#
_cell.length_a   1.000
_cell.length_b   1.000
_cell.length_c   1.000
_cell.angle_alpha   90.00
_cell.angle_beta   90.00
_cell.angle_gamma   90.00
#
_symmetry.space_group_name_H-M   'P 1'
#
loop_
_entity.id
_entity.type
_entity.pdbx_description
1 polymer ?
#
loop_
_entity_poly.entity_id
_entity_poly.type
_entity_poly.pdbx_seq_one_letter_code
_entity_poly.pdbx_strand_id
1 'polypeptide(L)'
;MMSVSTEVDMPSIPPLLLIGMEGLWGTLLCLFVVYPIAYYAPGTDHGSFENPYNTYIMFISSSTIQHVFIIYFFSILAYNMLAVLVTYMLDSVWHAILDNFRPITVWASDLYIFYYITVQLGEQWTQWSYLQLVGMVVLLYGTAVSFGGMD
;
A
#
# COMPACT_ATOMS: atom_id res chain seq x y z
N MET A 1 24.60 16.37 42.30
CA MET A 1 25.73 15.94 41.44
C MET A 1 25.19 14.83 40.55
N MET A 2 24.99 15.15 39.26
CA MET A 2 24.62 14.28 38.13
C MET A 2 23.52 13.22 38.34
N SER A 3 22.27 13.59 38.04
CA SER A 3 21.37 12.69 37.31
C SER A 3 21.63 12.90 35.82
N VAL A 4 22.65 12.23 35.28
CA VAL A 4 22.76 12.05 33.83
C VAL A 4 21.59 11.17 33.45
N SER A 5 20.49 11.78 33.01
CA SER A 5 19.57 11.13 32.10
C SER A 5 20.41 10.75 30.89
N THR A 6 20.81 9.48 30.82
CA THR A 6 21.21 8.87 29.56
C THR A 6 19.97 8.95 28.67
N GLU A 7 19.78 10.10 28.01
CA GLU A 7 19.25 10.07 26.66
C GLU A 7 20.22 9.16 25.91
N VAL A 8 19.84 7.88 25.83
CA VAL A 8 20.43 6.97 24.87
C VAL A 8 20.19 7.70 23.55
N ASP A 9 21.24 8.29 22.99
CA ASP A 9 21.24 8.81 21.63
C ASP A 9 20.83 7.63 20.76
N MET A 10 19.53 7.55 20.48
CA MET A 10 18.97 6.52 19.62
C MET A 10 19.61 6.79 18.27
N PRO A 11 20.47 5.90 17.74
CA PRO A 11 21.13 6.16 16.46
C PRO A 11 20.03 6.41 15.44
N SER A 12 19.99 7.63 14.90
CA SER A 12 18.98 8.02 13.92
C SER A 12 19.23 7.21 12.66
N ILE A 13 18.43 6.15 12.50
CA ILE A 13 18.53 5.24 11.36
C ILE A 13 18.20 6.05 10.11
N PRO A 14 19.05 6.05 9.08
CA PRO A 14 18.74 6.70 7.82
C PRO A 14 17.39 6.19 7.29
N PRO A 15 16.45 7.08 6.90
CA PRO A 15 15.12 6.66 6.43
C PRO A 15 15.17 5.64 5.28
N LEU A 16 16.20 5.72 4.44
CA LEU A 16 16.43 4.78 3.34
C LEU A 16 16.87 3.37 3.83
N LEU A 17 17.59 3.29 4.95
CA LEU A 17 17.95 2.00 5.55
C LEU A 17 16.73 1.35 6.20
N LEU A 18 15.90 2.14 6.89
CA LEU A 18 14.67 1.66 7.51
C LEU A 18 13.74 0.99 6.47
N ILE A 19 13.44 1.69 5.38
CA ILE A 19 12.57 1.15 4.32
C ILE A 19 13.18 -0.06 3.61
N GLY A 20 14.50 -0.09 3.46
CA GLY A 20 15.21 -1.24 2.91
C GLY A 20 15.06 -2.48 3.80
N MET A 21 15.13 -2.29 5.12
CA MET A 21 14.94 -3.38 6.10
C MET A 21 13.49 -3.85 6.15
N GLU A 22 12.50 -2.95 6.07
CA GLU A 22 11.08 -3.31 5.98
C GLU A 22 10.78 -4.12 4.71
N GLY A 23 11.28 -3.68 3.56
CA GLY A 23 11.13 -4.40 2.29
C GLY A 23 11.83 -5.76 2.31
N LEU A 24 13.01 -5.86 2.93
CA LEU A 24 13.75 -7.12 3.07
C LEU A 24 12.98 -8.12 3.93
N TRP A 25 12.52 -7.71 5.12
CA TRP A 25 11.72 -8.58 5.98
C TRP A 25 10.38 -8.96 5.36
N GLY A 26 9.69 -8.01 4.70
CA GLY A 26 8.47 -8.28 3.95
C GLY A 26 8.70 -9.34 2.86
N THR A 27 9.81 -9.24 2.12
CA THR A 27 10.17 -10.21 1.08
C THR A 27 10.45 -11.59 1.67
N LEU A 28 11.21 -11.66 2.77
CA LEU A 28 11.51 -12.92 3.45
C LEU A 28 10.23 -13.59 3.97
N LEU A 29 9.35 -12.83 4.64
CA LEU A 29 8.08 -13.34 5.14
C LEU A 29 7.17 -13.79 4.00
N CYS A 30 7.09 -13.03 2.92
CA CYS A 30 6.33 -13.44 1.75
C CYS A 30 6.86 -14.76 1.19
N LEU A 31 8.16 -14.88 0.93
CA LEU A 31 8.76 -16.07 0.30
C LEU A 31 8.74 -17.32 1.19
N PHE A 32 8.98 -17.18 2.49
CA PHE A 32 9.15 -18.33 3.39
C PHE A 32 7.92 -18.66 4.22
N VAL A 33 6.94 -17.76 4.31
CA VAL A 33 5.72 -17.97 5.11
C VAL A 33 4.49 -17.92 4.21
N VAL A 34 4.25 -16.79 3.52
CA VAL A 34 3.00 -16.59 2.78
C VAL A 34 2.92 -17.51 1.56
N TYR A 35 3.95 -17.55 0.71
CA TYR A 35 3.97 -18.39 -0.49
C TYR A 35 3.83 -19.89 -0.19
N PRO A 36 4.55 -20.46 0.79
CA PRO A 36 4.36 -21.86 1.17
C PRO A 36 2.94 -22.13 1.68
N ILE A 37 2.38 -21.26 2.52
CA ILE A 37 1.01 -21.41 3.01
C ILE A 37 0.01 -21.36 1.85
N ALA A 38 0.15 -20.40 0.93
CA ALA A 38 -0.70 -20.27 -0.24
C ALA A 38 -0.61 -21.48 -1.19
N TYR A 39 0.57 -22.10 -1.29
CA TYR A 39 0.77 -23.31 -2.09
C TYR A 39 0.09 -24.56 -1.51
N TYR A 40 0.09 -24.71 -0.18
CA TYR A 40 -0.53 -25.84 0.49
C TYR A 40 -2.02 -25.61 0.80
N ALA A 41 -2.50 -24.37 0.73
CA ALA A 41 -3.90 -24.05 0.91
C ALA A 41 -4.72 -24.56 -0.29
N PRO A 42 -5.81 -25.31 -0.07
CA PRO A 42 -6.64 -25.79 -1.16
C PRO A 42 -7.36 -24.62 -1.83
N GLY A 43 -7.22 -24.52 -3.15
CA GLY A 43 -7.80 -23.44 -3.95
C GLY A 43 -8.18 -23.86 -5.36
N THR A 44 -8.74 -22.91 -6.11
CA THR A 44 -9.34 -23.14 -7.43
C THR A 44 -8.32 -23.22 -8.57
N ASP A 45 -7.05 -22.87 -8.34
CA ASP A 45 -6.00 -22.89 -9.36
C ASP A 45 -5.15 -24.16 -9.24
N HIS A 46 -5.52 -25.21 -9.99
CA HIS A 46 -4.83 -26.50 -10.02
C HIS A 46 -4.69 -27.21 -8.64
N GLY A 47 -5.62 -26.97 -7.71
CA GLY A 47 -5.63 -27.59 -6.38
C GLY A 47 -4.85 -26.82 -5.30
N SER A 48 -4.28 -25.67 -5.67
CA SER A 48 -3.65 -24.70 -4.77
C SER A 48 -4.39 -23.36 -4.83
N PHE A 49 -4.25 -22.51 -3.81
CA PHE A 49 -4.70 -21.12 -3.85
C PHE A 49 -3.82 -20.29 -4.78
N GLU A 50 -2.51 -20.53 -4.78
CA GLU A 50 -1.57 -19.89 -5.69
C GLU A 50 -0.42 -20.86 -6.04
N ASN A 51 -0.09 -20.98 -7.33
CA ASN A 51 1.02 -21.80 -7.78
C ASN A 51 2.14 -20.93 -8.36
N PRO A 52 3.27 -20.76 -7.66
CA PRO A 52 4.34 -19.87 -8.09
C PRO A 52 4.97 -20.32 -9.43
N TYR A 53 4.94 -21.61 -9.76
CA TYR A 53 5.44 -22.11 -11.03
C TYR A 53 4.55 -21.68 -12.20
N ASN A 54 3.23 -21.70 -12.00
CA ASN A 54 2.28 -21.22 -13.01
C ASN A 54 2.42 -19.71 -13.23
N THR A 55 2.46 -18.94 -12.14
CA THR A 55 2.65 -17.48 -12.17
C THR A 55 3.96 -17.11 -12.88
N TYR A 56 5.04 -17.83 -12.63
CA TYR A 56 6.32 -17.62 -13.32
C TYR A 56 6.25 -17.85 -14.83
N ILE A 57 5.55 -18.91 -15.26
CA ILE A 57 5.34 -19.19 -16.68
C ILE A 57 4.48 -18.10 -17.34
N MET A 58 3.42 -17.64 -16.67
CA MET A 58 2.59 -16.52 -17.16
C MET A 58 3.40 -15.23 -17.30
N PHE A 59 4.29 -14.96 -16.34
CA PHE A 59 5.16 -13.79 -16.35
C PHE A 59 6.13 -13.78 -17.53
N ILE A 60 6.82 -14.89 -17.80
CA ILE A 60 7.76 -14.97 -18.92
C ILE A 60 7.03 -14.96 -20.26
N SER A 61 5.85 -15.59 -20.32
CA SER A 61 5.10 -15.75 -21.57
C SER A 61 4.47 -14.45 -22.07
N SER A 62 4.22 -13.45 -21.21
CA SER A 62 3.50 -12.22 -21.60
C SER A 62 4.34 -10.97 -21.41
N SER A 63 4.74 -10.35 -22.51
CA SER A 63 5.46 -9.06 -22.49
C SER A 63 4.62 -7.95 -21.85
N THR A 64 3.29 -7.97 -21.99
CA THR A 64 2.42 -6.96 -21.35
C THR A 64 2.53 -7.02 -19.83
N ILE A 65 2.52 -8.23 -19.24
CA ILE A 65 2.64 -8.41 -17.79
C ILE A 65 3.99 -7.91 -17.30
N GLN A 66 5.08 -8.18 -18.04
CA GLN A 66 6.42 -7.73 -17.67
C GLN A 66 6.54 -6.20 -17.60
N HIS A 67 6.01 -5.48 -18.60
CA HIS A 67 6.05 -4.01 -18.59
C HIS A 67 5.21 -3.44 -17.45
N VAL A 68 4.00 -3.94 -17.25
CA VAL A 68 3.13 -3.51 -16.14
C VAL A 68 3.79 -3.79 -14.80
N PHE A 69 4.43 -4.95 -14.64
CA PHE A 69 5.15 -5.33 -13.42
C PHE A 69 6.31 -4.38 -13.12
N ILE A 70 7.13 -4.04 -14.11
CA ILE A 70 8.26 -3.11 -13.93
C ILE A 70 7.75 -1.72 -13.51
N ILE A 71 6.72 -1.21 -14.19
CA ILE A 71 6.11 0.09 -13.85
C ILE A 71 5.58 0.04 -12.42
N TYR A 72 4.80 -0.99 -12.09
CA TYR A 72 4.22 -1.17 -10.76
C TYR A 72 5.28 -1.28 -9.66
N PHE A 73 6.37 -2.00 -9.91
CA PHE A 73 7.50 -2.13 -8.99
C PHE A 73 8.12 -0.77 -8.66
N PHE A 74 8.44 0.03 -9.67
CA PHE A 74 8.98 1.37 -9.45
C PHE A 74 7.96 2.32 -8.81
N SER A 75 6.68 2.22 -9.16
CA SER A 75 5.61 3.01 -8.54
C SER A 75 5.49 2.73 -7.04
N ILE A 76 5.49 1.46 -6.63
CA ILE A 76 5.42 1.08 -5.21
C ILE A 76 6.69 1.49 -4.46
N LEU A 77 7.86 1.29 -5.07
CA LEU A 77 9.12 1.71 -4.47
C LEU A 77 9.12 3.23 -4.20
N ALA A 78 8.71 4.02 -5.19
CA ALA A 78 8.59 5.46 -5.05
C ALA A 78 7.54 5.85 -4.00
N TYR A 79 6.36 5.19 -4.00
CA TYR A 79 5.31 5.42 -3.00
C TYR A 79 5.86 5.21 -1.59
N ASN A 80 6.49 4.07 -1.32
CA ASN A 80 7.02 3.76 0.00
C ASN A 80 8.13 4.76 0.40
N MET A 81 9.03 5.12 -0.52
CA MET A 81 10.07 6.11 -0.23
C MET A 81 9.49 7.49 0.11
N LEU A 82 8.50 7.96 -0.66
CA LEU A 82 7.84 9.23 -0.41
C LEU A 82 7.05 9.21 0.90
N ALA A 83 6.39 8.09 1.22
CA ALA A 83 5.62 7.94 2.44
C ALA A 83 6.51 8.08 3.69
N VAL A 84 7.69 7.45 3.69
CA VAL A 84 8.68 7.59 4.78
C VAL A 84 9.26 9.01 4.81
N LEU A 85 9.53 9.62 3.64
CA LEU A 85 10.05 10.99 3.56
C LEU A 85 9.05 12.02 4.13
N VAL A 86 7.75 11.86 3.85
CA VAL A 86 6.68 12.71 4.40
C VAL A 86 6.67 12.62 5.92
N THR A 87 6.74 11.42 6.48
CA THR A 87 6.77 11.23 7.95
C THR A 87 7.99 11.89 8.58
N TYR A 88 9.13 11.87 7.88
CA TYR A 88 10.36 12.50 8.35
C TYR A 88 10.37 14.03 8.22
N MET A 89 9.70 14.60 7.21
CA MET A 89 9.76 16.04 6.89
C MET A 89 8.61 16.87 7.47
N LEU A 90 7.41 16.30 7.59
CA LEU A 90 6.21 17.05 8.01
C LEU A 90 5.74 16.61 9.39
N ASP A 91 5.22 15.37 9.51
CA ASP A 91 4.88 14.65 10.75
C ASP A 91 4.05 13.40 10.39
N SER A 92 3.87 12.49 11.35
CA SER A 92 3.02 11.29 11.21
C SER A 92 1.54 11.61 10.91
N VAL A 93 1.07 12.80 11.31
CA VAL A 93 -0.31 13.27 11.05
C VAL A 93 -0.52 13.53 9.56
N TRP A 94 0.46 14.17 8.90
CA TRP A 94 0.41 14.40 7.46
C TRP A 94 0.47 13.11 6.65
N HIS A 95 1.25 12.14 7.12
CA HIS A 95 1.27 10.81 6.55
C HIS A 95 -0.13 10.14 6.64
N ALA A 96 -0.81 10.24 7.78
CA ALA A 96 -2.17 9.71 7.95
C ALA A 96 -3.19 10.40 7.03
N ILE A 97 -3.07 11.72 6.84
CA ILE A 97 -3.91 12.47 5.89
C ILE A 97 -3.70 11.96 4.46
N LEU A 98 -2.44 11.80 4.04
CA LEU A 98 -2.11 11.31 2.68
C LEU A 98 -2.60 9.88 2.44
N ASP A 99 -2.52 9.03 3.46
CA ASP A 99 -3.01 7.66 3.38
C ASP A 99 -4.54 7.58 3.23
N ASN A 100 -5.29 8.58 3.69
CA ASN A 100 -6.73 8.68 3.46
C ASN A 100 -7.10 9.09 2.03
N PHE A 101 -6.21 9.76 1.28
CA PHE A 101 -6.46 10.07 -0.12
C PHE A 101 -6.34 8.84 -1.02
N ARG A 102 -5.50 7.86 -0.66
CA ARG A 102 -5.30 6.62 -1.42
C ARG A 102 -6.61 5.88 -1.76
N PRO A 103 -7.49 5.53 -0.80
CA PRO A 103 -8.75 4.85 -1.13
C PRO A 103 -9.68 5.74 -1.98
N ILE A 104 -9.64 7.07 -1.78
CA ILE A 104 -10.47 8.03 -2.53
C ILE A 104 -10.04 8.07 -4.00
N THR A 105 -8.74 8.13 -4.27
CA THR A 105 -8.21 8.19 -5.64
C THR A 105 -8.39 6.86 -6.36
N VAL A 106 -8.20 5.73 -5.67
CA VAL A 106 -8.47 4.39 -6.22
C VAL A 106 -9.94 4.28 -6.62
N TRP A 107 -10.87 4.60 -5.71
CA TRP A 107 -12.30 4.55 -5.99
C TRP A 107 -12.73 5.49 -7.12
N ALA A 108 -12.23 6.74 -7.12
CA ALA A 108 -12.50 7.68 -8.18
C ALA A 108 -11.96 7.21 -9.55
N SER A 109 -10.77 6.59 -9.56
CA SER A 109 -10.20 6.01 -10.77
C SER A 109 -10.99 4.81 -11.27
N ASP A 110 -11.57 4.02 -10.37
CA ASP A 110 -12.35 2.83 -10.70
C ASP A 110 -13.68 3.20 -11.36
N LEU A 111 -14.38 4.20 -10.80
CA LEU A 111 -15.53 4.85 -11.43
C LEU A 111 -15.18 5.43 -12.80
N TYR A 112 -14.03 6.12 -12.91
CA TYR A 112 -13.58 6.69 -14.17
C TYR A 112 -13.33 5.59 -15.23
N ILE A 113 -12.69 4.48 -14.86
CA ILE A 113 -12.45 3.35 -15.75
C ILE A 113 -13.79 2.77 -16.24
N PHE A 114 -14.77 2.59 -15.35
CA PHE A 114 -16.07 2.03 -15.69
C PHE A 114 -16.81 2.86 -16.76
N TYR A 115 -16.85 4.19 -16.58
CA TYR A 115 -17.63 5.07 -17.46
C TYR A 115 -16.91 5.47 -18.75
N TYR A 116 -15.57 5.54 -18.75
CA TYR A 116 -14.80 6.11 -19.87
C TYR A 116 -13.89 5.12 -20.60
N ILE A 117 -13.52 4.00 -19.99
CA ILE A 117 -12.54 3.06 -20.57
C ILE A 117 -13.18 1.70 -20.84
N THR A 118 -13.63 1.00 -19.79
CA THR A 118 -14.22 -0.32 -19.93
C THR A 118 -15.09 -0.68 -18.72
N VAL A 119 -16.26 -1.24 -19.02
CA VAL A 119 -17.25 -1.73 -18.05
C VAL A 119 -16.75 -2.98 -17.30
N GLN A 120 -15.69 -3.62 -17.78
CA GLN A 120 -15.20 -4.91 -17.29
C GLN A 120 -14.22 -4.80 -16.12
N LEU A 121 -13.58 -3.64 -15.93
CA LEU A 121 -12.49 -3.46 -14.96
C LEU A 121 -12.84 -2.50 -13.82
N GLY A 122 -13.85 -1.63 -13.99
CA GLY A 122 -14.22 -0.63 -12.98
C GLY A 122 -15.51 -0.94 -12.22
N GLU A 123 -15.71 -0.30 -11.06
CA GLU A 123 -16.94 -0.33 -10.28
C GLU A 123 -17.98 0.67 -10.82
N GLN A 124 -19.22 0.19 -10.98
CA GLN A 124 -20.36 1.02 -11.34
C GLN A 124 -20.86 1.83 -10.15
N TRP A 125 -21.42 3.02 -10.39
CA TRP A 125 -22.10 3.75 -9.32
C TRP A 125 -23.36 3.01 -8.87
N THR A 126 -23.41 2.60 -7.60
CA THR A 126 -24.56 1.92 -6.99
C THR A 126 -25.14 2.70 -5.82
N GLN A 127 -26.26 2.22 -5.25
CA GLN A 127 -26.83 2.80 -4.04
C GLN A 127 -25.86 2.76 -2.84
N TRP A 128 -24.94 1.79 -2.81
CA TRP A 128 -23.92 1.67 -1.76
C TRP A 128 -22.75 2.64 -1.96
N SER A 129 -22.53 3.13 -3.19
CA SER A 129 -21.50 4.13 -3.48
C SER A 129 -21.74 5.45 -2.74
N TYR A 130 -23.00 5.77 -2.42
CA TYR A 130 -23.32 6.90 -1.53
C TYR A 130 -22.79 6.68 -0.11
N LEU A 131 -22.90 5.46 0.42
CA LEU A 131 -22.35 5.12 1.75
C LEU A 131 -20.82 5.16 1.75
N GLN A 132 -20.19 4.66 0.69
CA GLN A 132 -18.73 4.75 0.50
C GLN A 132 -18.26 6.22 0.48
N LEU A 133 -18.94 7.08 -0.31
CA LEU A 133 -18.63 8.50 -0.38
C LEU A 133 -18.77 9.20 0.98
N VAL A 134 -19.86 8.92 1.71
CA VAL A 134 -20.06 9.46 3.07
C VAL A 134 -18.95 8.96 3.99
N GLY A 135 -18.57 7.69 3.93
CA GLY A 135 -17.45 7.14 4.69
C GLY A 135 -16.14 7.88 4.42
N MET A 136 -15.83 8.16 3.15
CA MET A 136 -14.64 8.92 2.76
C MET A 136 -14.66 10.36 3.29
N VAL A 137 -15.82 11.04 3.24
CA VAL A 137 -15.97 12.39 3.80
C VAL A 137 -15.77 12.39 5.32
N VAL A 138 -16.32 11.39 6.02
CA VAL A 138 -16.15 11.22 7.47
C VAL A 138 -14.69 10.98 7.82
N LEU A 139 -13.96 10.16 7.05
CA LEU A 139 -12.53 9.91 7.25
C LEU A 139 -11.68 11.19 7.09
N LEU A 140 -11.94 11.97 6.04
CA LEU A 140 -11.27 13.25 5.84
C LEU A 140 -11.60 14.24 6.97
N TYR A 141 -12.86 14.32 7.37
CA TYR A 141 -13.29 15.18 8.46
C TYR A 141 -12.65 14.80 9.81
N GLY A 142 -12.63 13.51 10.16
CA GLY A 142 -12.00 13.03 11.39
C GLY A 142 -10.51 13.35 11.45
N THR A 143 -9.83 13.29 10.30
CA THR A 143 -8.41 13.64 10.21
C THR A 143 -8.19 15.15 10.30
N ALA A 144 -9.05 15.96 9.69
CA ALA A 144 -9.01 17.42 9.79
C ALA A 144 -9.28 17.92 11.22
N VAL A 145 -10.21 17.31 11.94
CA VAL A 145 -10.48 17.64 13.36
C VAL A 145 -9.31 17.24 14.25
N SER A 146 -8.72 16.06 14.02
CA SER A 146 -7.53 15.63 14.76
C SER A 146 -6.36 16.60 14.60
N PHE A 147 -6.23 17.20 13.41
CA PHE A 147 -5.23 18.22 13.13
C PHE A 147 -5.56 19.57 13.82
N GLY A 148 -6.80 20.07 13.71
CA GLY A 148 -7.20 21.35 14.32
C GLY A 148 -7.33 21.33 15.84
N GLY A 149 -7.25 20.17 16.48
CA GLY A 149 -7.19 20.03 17.95
C GLY A 149 -5.76 19.95 18.51
N MET A 150 -4.73 20.05 17.67
CA MET A 150 -3.32 20.12 18.08
C MET A 150 -2.80 21.56 18.24
N ASP A 151 -3.66 22.55 18.05
CA ASP A 151 -3.43 23.97 18.37
C ASP A 151 -3.79 24.28 19.85
#